data_AF-A0A080YVS0-F1
#
_entry.id   AF-A0A080YVS0-F1
#
_cell.length_a   1.000
_cell.length_b   1.000
_cell.length_c   1.000
_cell.angle_alpha   90.00
_cell.angle_beta   90.00
_cell.angle_gamma   90.00
#
_symmetry.space_group_name_H-M   'P 1'
#
loop_
_entity.id
_entity.type
_entity.pdbx_description
1 polymer ?
#
loop_
_entity_poly.entity_id
_entity_poly.type
_entity_poly.pdbx_seq_one_letter_code
_entity_poly.pdbx_strand_id
1 'polypeptide(L)' 'MSCSPVPLHEILRVQVPNLVCNCLELTCDGGLIVSSWDDGKVRAFYPESGKLKFIIQAGLPFMALSIQ' A
#
# COMPACT_ATOMS: atom_id res chain seq x y z
N MET A 1 19.50 7.62 27.09
CA MET A 1 18.80 7.08 25.91
C MET A 1 19.64 7.42 24.69
N SER A 2 20.53 6.52 24.28
CA SER A 2 21.34 6.70 23.07
C SER A 2 20.47 6.37 21.86
N CYS A 3 20.13 7.38 21.06
CA CYS A 3 19.50 7.17 19.76
C CYS A 3 20.59 6.60 18.83
N SER A 4 20.54 5.31 18.55
CA SER A 4 21.42 4.70 17.54
C SER A 4 20.99 5.20 16.16
N PRO A 5 21.93 5.62 15.28
CA PRO A 5 21.61 6.04 13.93
C PRO A 5 21.06 4.84 13.16
N VAL A 6 19.79 4.90 12.78
CA VAL A 6 19.15 3.88 11.93
C VAL A 6 19.56 4.20 10.48
N PRO A 7 20.29 3.33 9.79
CA PRO A 7 20.63 3.56 8.39
C PRO A 7 19.34 3.59 7.55
N LEU A 8 19.27 4.53 6.59
CA LEU A 8 18.16 4.57 5.64
C LEU A 8 18.27 3.33 4.73
N HIS A 9 17.42 2.34 4.98
CA HIS A 9 17.43 1.07 4.26
C HIS A 9 16.04 0.80 3.67
N GLU A 10 16.00 0.47 2.37
CA GLU A 10 14.77 0.04 1.70
C GLU A 10 14.44 -1.37 2.16
N ILE A 11 13.40 -1.51 3.00
CA ILE A 11 12.99 -2.79 3.57
C ILE A 11 12.17 -3.59 2.56
N LEU A 12 11.34 -2.91 1.77
CA LEU A 12 10.39 -3.54 0.87
C LEU A 12 10.24 -2.72 -0.41
N ARG A 13 10.30 -3.43 -1.54
CA ARG A 13 9.99 -2.88 -2.85
C ARG A 13 8.75 -3.55 -3.44
N VAL A 14 7.69 -2.79 -3.64
CA VAL A 14 6.50 -3.25 -4.34
C VAL A 14 6.57 -2.77 -5.79
N GLN A 15 6.61 -3.72 -6.72
CA GLN A 15 6.63 -3.45 -8.15
C GLN A 15 5.47 -4.14 -8.84
N VAL A 16 4.66 -3.37 -9.57
CA VAL A 16 3.63 -3.91 -10.45
C VAL A 16 4.08 -3.65 -11.89
N PRO A 17 4.26 -4.70 -12.72
CA PRO A 17 4.79 -4.55 -14.06
C PRO A 17 3.85 -3.72 -14.95
N ASN A 18 4.45 -2.87 -15.78
CA ASN A 18 3.77 -2.02 -16.77
C ASN A 18 2.78 -1.00 -16.19
N LEU A 19 2.84 -0.73 -14.89
CA LEU A 19 2.01 0.29 -14.25
C LEU A 19 2.87 1.33 -13.55
N VAL A 20 2.34 2.55 -13.51
CA VAL A 20 2.93 3.69 -12.81
C VAL A 20 2.14 3.94 -11.53
N CYS A 21 2.85 3.99 -10.41
CA CYS A 21 2.28 4.39 -9.13
C CYS A 21 2.15 5.92 -9.09
N ASN A 22 0.92 6.41 -8.92
CA ASN A 22 0.59 7.83 -8.92
C ASN A 22 0.42 8.41 -7.50
N CYS A 23 0.08 7.57 -6.52
CA CYS A 23 -0.07 7.98 -5.12
C CYS A 23 0.32 6.84 -4.20
N LEU A 24 0.86 7.17 -3.03
CA LEU A 24 1.22 6.23 -1.97
C LEU A 24 0.92 6.84 -0.60
N GLU A 25 0.29 6.05 0.26
CA GLU A 25 -0.09 6.44 1.62
C GLU A 25 0.07 5.24 2.56
N LEU A 26 0.40 5.50 3.83
CA LEU A 26 0.37 4.51 4.90
C LEU A 26 -0.89 4.71 5.74
N THR A 27 -1.55 3.63 6.14
CA THR A 27 -2.67 3.75 7.09
C THR A 27 -2.20 4.28 8.44
N CYS A 28 -3.09 4.92 9.22
CA CYS A 28 -2.74 5.52 10.51
C CYS A 28 -2.13 4.52 11.51
N ASP A 29 -2.53 3.26 11.44
CA ASP A 29 -1.99 2.15 12.24
C ASP A 29 -0.66 1.60 11.68
N GLY A 30 -0.24 2.05 10.50
CA GLY A 30 0.94 1.57 9.78
C GLY A 30 0.79 0.15 9.23
N GLY A 31 -0.38 -0.47 9.36
CA GLY A 31 -0.61 -1.86 8.97
C GLY A 31 -0.66 -2.11 7.47
N LEU A 32 -0.86 -1.05 6.66
CA LEU A 32 -0.98 -1.15 5.21
C LEU A 32 -0.29 0.00 4.47
N ILE A 33 0.29 -0.35 3.32
CA ILE A 33 0.74 0.56 2.28
C ILE A 33 -0.33 0.60 1.19
N VAL A 34 -1.03 1.72 1.07
CA VAL A 34 -2.04 1.96 0.06
C VAL A 34 -1.39 2.70 -1.11
N SER A 35 -1.59 2.20 -2.33
CA SER A 35 -1.00 2.78 -3.55
C SER A 35 -2.01 2.86 -4.67
N SER A 36 -2.07 3.98 -5.38
CA SER A 36 -2.89 4.15 -6.58
C SER A 36 -2.04 4.03 -7.84
N TRP A 37 -2.57 3.36 -8.84
CA TRP A 37 -1.88 3.05 -10.09
C TRP A 37 -2.63 3.61 -11.29
N ASP A 38 -1.94 3.76 -12.41
CA ASP A 38 -2.46 4.31 -13.68
C ASP A 38 -3.53 3.43 -14.35
N ASP A 39 -3.68 2.18 -13.94
CA ASP A 39 -4.81 1.33 -14.35
C ASP A 39 -6.15 1.66 -13.65
N GLY A 40 -6.17 2.73 -12.84
CA GLY A 40 -7.36 3.15 -12.09
C GLY A 40 -7.68 2.24 -10.91
N LYS A 41 -6.72 1.43 -10.45
CA LYS A 41 -6.88 0.57 -9.28
C LYS A 41 -6.02 1.07 -8.11
N VAL A 42 -6.58 0.92 -6.92
CA VAL A 42 -5.88 1.14 -5.65
C VAL A 42 -5.55 -0.23 -5.06
N ARG A 43 -4.30 -0.42 -4.65
CA ARG A 43 -3.77 -1.68 -4.11
C ARG A 43 -3.24 -1.43 -2.70
N ALA A 44 -3.68 -2.24 -1.75
CA ALA A 44 -3.15 -2.23 -0.38
C ALA A 44 -2.20 -3.41 -0.16
N PHE A 45 -1.01 -3.14 0.36
CA PHE A 45 0.04 -4.12 0.63
C PHE A 45 0.39 -4.13 2.11
N TYR A 46 0.76 -5.30 2.63
CA TYR A 46 1.35 -5.38 3.97
C TYR A 46 2.80 -4.85 3.95
N PRO A 47 3.20 -3.98 4.90
CA PRO A 47 4.50 -3.31 4.88
C PRO A 47 5.69 -4.24 5.10
N GLU A 48 5.53 -5.33 5.84
CA GLU A 48 6.61 -6.29 6.11
C GLU A 48 6.75 -7.34 5.01
N SER A 49 5.62 -7.85 4.50
CA SER A 49 5.64 -8.99 3.57
C SER A 49 5.48 -8.60 2.10
N GLY A 50 5.02 -7.37 1.81
CA GLY A 50 4.66 -6.94 0.46
C GLY A 50 3.49 -7.70 -0.15
N LYS A 51 2.79 -8.53 0.63
CA LYS A 51 1.61 -9.26 0.15
C LYS A 51 0.46 -8.29 -0.08
N LEU A 52 -0.21 -8.46 -1.21
CA LEU A 52 -1.43 -7.73 -1.56
C LEU A 52 -2.57 -8.16 -0.62
N LYS A 53 -3.16 -7.20 0.11
CA LYS A 53 -4.32 -7.42 0.97
C LYS A 53 -5.62 -7.28 0.18
N PHE A 54 -5.78 -6.21 -0.58
CA PHE A 54 -6.97 -5.97 -1.41
C PHE A 54 -6.67 -5.04 -2.58
N ILE A 55 -7.54 -5.08 -3.59
CA ILE A 55 -7.57 -4.16 -4.72
C ILE A 55 -8.95 -3.50 -4.76
N ILE A 56 -8.97 -2.17 -4.79
CA ILE A 56 -10.17 -1.37 -5.03
C ILE A 56 -10.13 -0.90 -6.48
N GLN A 57 -11.20 -1.15 -7.23
CA GLN A 57 -11.40 -0.65 -8.58
C GLN A 57 -12.71 0.14 -8.62
N ALA A 58 -12.73 1.28 -9.31
CA ALA A 58 -13.87 2.21 -9.38
C ALA A 58 -15.08 1.69 -10.21
N GLY A 59 -15.31 0.37 -10.24
CA GLY A 59 -16.28 -0.31 -11.10
C GLY A 59 -17.54 -0.86 -10.41
N LEU A 60 -17.94 -0.31 -9.24
CA LEU A 60 -19.13 -0.62 -8.39
C LEU A 60 -18.86 -1.50 -7.14
N PRO A 61 -19.66 -1.36 -6.06
CA PRO A 61 -20.00 -0.16 -5.32
C PRO A 61 -19.25 -0.11 -3.98
N PHE A 62 -19.12 1.09 -3.45
CA PHE A 62 -18.59 1.50 -2.14
C PHE A 62 -19.19 0.76 -0.91
N MET A 63 -20.07 -0.24 -1.10
CA MET A 63 -20.78 -0.98 -0.04
C MET A 63 -20.12 -2.30 0.39
N ALA A 64 -19.17 -2.86 -0.38
CA ALA A 64 -18.57 -4.16 -0.01
C ALA A 64 -17.46 -4.08 1.06
N LEU A 65 -17.14 -2.87 1.52
CA LEU A 65 -16.16 -2.60 2.59
C LEU A 65 -16.85 -1.96 3.80
N SER A 66 -18.08 -2.38 4.13
CA SER A 66 -18.53 -2.23 5.50
C SER A 66 -17.85 -3.31 6.35
N ILE A 67 -16.84 -2.88 7.10
CA ILE A 67 -16.58 -3.30 8.48
C ILE A 67 -16.76 -4.81 8.75
N GLN A 68 -15.66 -5.56 8.70
CA GLN A 68 -15.37 -6.59 9.70
C GLN A 68 -13.90 -6.48 10.11
#